data_AF-A0A829MD08-F1
#
_entry.id   AF-A0A829MD08-F1
#
_cell.length_a   1.000
_cell.length_b   1.000
_cell.length_c   1.000
_cell.angle_alpha   90.00
_cell.angle_beta   90.00
_cell.angle_gamma   90.00
#
_symmetry.space_group_name_H-M   'P 1'
#
loop_
_entity.id
_entity.type
_entity.pdbx_description
1 polymer ?
#
loop_
_entity_poly.entity_id
_entity_poly.type
_entity_poly.pdbx_seq_one_letter_code
_entity_poly.pdbx_strand_id
1 'polypeptide(L)' 'MRGHQIAWIRTHDLHWIAVVQVEASSENEMSSVTMTLWLSPKMFQLDKPEGFYEPYRRRL' A
#
# COMPACT_ATOMS: atom_id res chain seq x y z
N MET A 1 5.69 4.91 -5.02
CA MET A 1 5.50 3.60 -4.36
C MET A 1 4.03 3.24 -4.43
N ARG A 2 3.67 2.03 -4.84
CA ARG A 2 2.28 1.54 -4.87
C ARG A 2 2.19 0.32 -3.96
N GLY A 3 1.14 0.26 -3.15
CA GLY A 3 0.83 -0.90 -2.32
C GLY A 3 -0.40 -1.61 -2.86
N HIS A 4 -0.44 -2.94 -2.72
CA HIS A 4 -1.63 -3.72 -3.06
C HIS A 4 -2.01 -4.61 -1.86
N GLN A 5 -3.29 -4.58 -1.50
CA GLN A 5 -3.82 -5.43 -0.44
C GLN A 5 -3.93 -6.86 -0.96
N ILE A 6 -3.33 -7.81 -0.25
CA ILE A 6 -3.28 -9.22 -0.66
C ILE A 6 -4.17 -10.12 0.21
N ALA A 7 -4.47 -9.72 1.44
CA ALA A 7 -5.33 -10.50 2.33
C ALA A 7 -5.97 -9.64 3.43
N TRP A 8 -7.05 -10.16 4.00
CA TRP A 8 -7.57 -9.79 5.31
C TRP A 8 -7.42 -10.97 6.25
N ILE A 9 -6.87 -10.72 7.44
CA ILE A 9 -6.70 -11.72 8.49
C ILE A 9 -7.55 -11.29 9.68
N ARG A 10 -8.31 -12.25 10.23
CA ARG A 10 -9.04 -12.05 11.48
C ARG A 10 -8.19 -12.54 12.64
N THR A 11 -7.98 -11.70 13.63
CA THR A 11 -7.26 -12.05 14.85
C THR A 11 -8.17 -12.73 15.87
N HIS A 12 -7.59 -13.34 16.90
CA HIS A 12 -8.31 -14.06 17.95
C HIS A 12 -9.26 -13.16 18.77
N ASP A 13 -8.91 -11.88 18.90
CA ASP A 13 -9.71 -10.84 19.55
C ASP A 13 -10.73 -10.18 18.59
N LEU A 14 -11.02 -10.86 17.47
CA LEU A 14 -12.02 -10.50 16.47
C LEU A 14 -11.73 -9.20 15.70
N HIS A 15 -10.53 -8.66 15.78
CA HIS A 15 -10.09 -7.56 14.92
C HIS A 15 -9.71 -8.06 13.52
N TRP A 16 -9.74 -7.12 12.56
CA TRP A 16 -9.27 -7.35 11.21
C TRP A 16 -7.95 -6.66 10.99
N ILE A 17 -7.04 -7.31 10.26
CA ILE A 17 -5.78 -6.73 9.81
C ILE A 17 -5.66 -6.95 8.30
N ALA A 18 -5.35 -5.90 7.56
CA ALA A 18 -5.03 -6.01 6.16
C ALA A 18 -3.55 -6.34 5.99
N VAL A 19 -3.26 -7.28 5.11
CA VAL A 19 -1.90 -7.54 4.64
C VAL A 19 -1.72 -6.82 3.31
N VAL A 20 -0.75 -5.91 3.25
CA VAL A 20 -0.45 -5.09 2.07
C VAL A 20 0.98 -5.33 1.66
N GLN A 21 1.19 -5.63 0.38
CA GLN A 21 2.53 -5.69 -0.20
C GLN A 21 2.86 -4.35 -0.86
N VAL A 22 4.03 -3.81 -0.56
CA VAL A 22 4.54 -2.55 -1.10
C VAL A 22 5.86 -2.79 -1.81
N GLU A 23 5.96 -2.28 -3.02
CA GLU A 23 7.20 -2.28 -3.80
C GLU A 23 7.76 -0.86 -3.85
N ALA A 24 9.05 -0.74 -3.54
CA ALA A 24 9.78 0.50 -3.57
C ALA A 24 11.12 0.29 -4.28
N SER A 25 11.46 1.25 -5.13
CA SER A 25 12.78 1.34 -5.76
C SER A 25 13.41 2.68 -5.38
N SER A 26 14.74 2.70 -5.28
CA SER A 26 15.47 3.95 -5.17
C SER A 26 15.28 4.78 -6.44
N GLU A 27 15.45 6.10 -6.31
CA GLU A 27 15.28 7.03 -7.44
C GLU A 27 16.23 6.73 -8.61
N ASN A 28 17.42 6.23 -8.32
CA ASN A 28 18.40 5.81 -9.33
C ASN A 28 18.23 4.36 -9.80
N GLU A 29 17.16 3.67 -9.38
CA GLU A 29 16.80 2.30 -9.77
C GLU A 29 17.79 1.19 -9.38
N MET A 30 18.87 1.53 -8.68
CA MET A 30 19.93 0.58 -8.28
C MET A 30 19.57 -0.30 -7.10
N SER A 31 18.48 -0.01 -6.39
CA SER A 31 18.04 -0.78 -5.23
C SER A 31 16.53 -0.89 -5.23
N SER A 32 16.04 -2.07 -4.88
CA SER A 32 14.61 -2.34 -4.73
C SER A 32 14.35 -3.14 -3.47
N VAL A 33 13.14 -2.98 -2.93
CA VAL A 33 12.68 -3.70 -1.75
C VAL A 33 11.19 -3.99 -1.86
N THR A 34 10.82 -5.19 -1.45
CA THR A 34 9.43 -5.61 -1.29
C THR A 34 9.13 -5.77 0.19
N MET A 35 8.09 -5.09 0.66
CA MET A 35 7.70 -5.05 2.06
C MET A 35 6.30 -5.63 2.24
N THR A 36 6.09 -6.38 3.32
CA THR A 36 4.77 -6.83 3.75
C THR A 36 4.36 -6.05 4.99
N LEU A 37 3.30 -5.24 4.87
CA LEU A 37 2.75 -4.42 5.94
C LEU A 37 1.46 -5.04 6.48
N TRP A 38 1.31 -4.97 7.80
CA TRP A 38 0.13 -5.45 8.52
C TRP A 38 -0.57 -4.23 9.09
N LEU A 39 -1.65 -3.80 8.44
CA LEU A 39 -2.28 -2.51 8.71
C LEU A 39 -3.65 -2.71 9.37
N SER A 40 -3.94 -1.87 10.37
CA SER A 40 -5.29 -1.81 10.93
C SER A 40 -6.28 -1.23 9.92
N PRO A 41 -7.59 -1.54 9.99
CA PRO A 41 -8.58 -1.03 9.04
C PRO A 41 -8.65 0.50 9.01
N LYS A 42 -8.37 1.15 10.15
CA LYS A 42 -8.39 2.61 10.30
C LYS A 42 -7.28 3.33 9.52
N MET A 43 -6.29 2.60 9.01
CA MET A 43 -5.22 3.17 8.18
C MET A 43 -5.63 3.33 6.72
N PHE A 44 -6.73 2.71 6.29
CA PHE A 44 -7.25 2.87 4.94
C PHE A 44 -8.12 4.11 4.86
N GLN A 45 -7.82 4.96 3.88
CA GLN A 45 -8.66 6.09 3.51
C GLN A 45 -9.39 5.71 2.23
N LEU A 46 -10.73 5.76 2.26
CA LEU A 46 -11.56 5.57 1.07
C LEU A 46 -11.52 6.80 0.18
N ASP A 47 -11.50 7.97 0.82
CA ASP A 47 -11.35 9.23 0.13
C ASP A 47 -9.90 9.45 -0.28
N LYS A 48 -9.76 9.99 -1.49
CA LYS A 48 -8.46 10.39 -2.00
C LYS A 48 -7.89 11.52 -1.14
N PRO A 49 -6.67 11.42 -0.62
CA PRO A 49 -6.05 12.49 0.16
C PRO A 49 -5.87 13.76 -0.68
N GLU A 50 -6.05 14.91 -0.06
CA GLU A 50 -5.77 16.20 -0.69
C GLU A 50 -4.29 16.26 -1.10
N GLY A 51 -4.02 16.74 -2.33
CA GLY A 51 -2.66 16.80 -2.88
C GLY A 51 -2.09 15.48 -3.41
N PHE A 52 -2.83 14.36 -3.35
CA PHE A 52 -2.40 13.13 -4.00
C PHE A 52 -2.62 13.20 -5.52
N TYR A 53 -1.67 13.73 -6.27
CA TYR A 53 -1.73 13.72 -7.74
C TYR A 53 -1.15 12.41 -8.27
N GLU A 54 -1.89 11.67 -9.10
CA GLU A 54 -1.29 10.55 -9.84
C GLU A 54 -0.24 11.15 -10.79
N PRO A 55 1.03 10.72 -10.73
CA PRO A 55 2.01 11.15 -11.72
C PRO A 55 1.57 10.60 -13.08
N TYR A 56 1.15 11.52 -13.95
CA TYR A 56 0.86 11.42 -15.37
C TYR A 56 0.77 9.99 -15.93
N ARG A 57 -0.46 9.51 -16.17
CA ARG A 57 -0.73 8.29 -16.95
C ARG A 57 -0.27 8.55 -18.39
N ARG A 58 0.96 8.17 -18.73
CA ARG A 58 1.48 8.21 -20.12
C ARG A 58 0.56 7.32 -20.97
N ARG A 59 -0.43 7.93 -21.62
CA ARG A 59 -1.25 7.27 -22.63
C ARG A 59 -0.33 7.04 -23.83
N LEU A 60 -0.08 5.75 -24.12
CA LEU A 60 0.39 5.31 -25.42
C LEU A 60 -0.72 5.55 -26.45
#